data_AF-A0A968JE20-F1
#
_entry.id   AF-A0A968JE20-F1
#
_cell.length_a   1.000
_cell.length_b   1.000
_cell.length_c   1.000
_cell.angle_alpha   90.00
_cell.angle_beta   90.00
_cell.angle_gamma   90.00
#
_symmetry.space_group_name_H-M   'P 1'
#
loop_
_entity.id
_entity.type
_entity.pdbx_description
1 polymer ?
#
loop_
_entity_poly.entity_id
_entity_poly.type
_entity_poly.pdbx_seq_one_letter_code
_entity_poly.pdbx_strand_id
1 'polypeptide(L)'
;MAGASVIQEPETDEASAAYKEWMLEYSADLELPDEDLDVDGLTNMEEFLIGSNPAKATTCGDKRKDAEKLIELTDPVTCKQISLENVQAIKKYEEIVDFDKLRNSFFKEIIKEESAETEQKVDANSLQSVFGVDSVEGLNSVSLDKSKIDFQIKQLEEQKKSD
;
A
#
# COMPACT_ATOMS: atom_id res chain seq x y z
N MET A 1 13.51 -18.90 6.15
CA MET A 1 14.08 -17.82 6.97
C MET A 1 13.88 -16.55 6.16
N ALA A 2 12.85 -15.78 6.51
CA ALA A 2 12.48 -14.58 5.76
C ALA A 2 13.51 -13.49 6.06
N GLY A 3 14.19 -13.02 5.03
CA GLY A 3 14.98 -11.80 5.10
C GLY A 3 14.00 -10.66 5.29
N ALA A 4 13.91 -10.14 6.51
CA ALA A 4 13.39 -8.81 6.73
C ALA A 4 14.23 -7.88 5.84
N SER A 5 13.57 -7.18 4.91
CA SER A 5 14.18 -5.98 4.32
C SER A 5 14.26 -4.98 5.47
N VAL A 6 15.38 -5.05 6.19
CA VAL A 6 15.75 -4.13 7.25
C VAL A 6 16.07 -2.84 6.50
N ILE A 7 15.16 -1.87 6.59
CA ILE A 7 15.51 -0.49 6.31
C ILE A 7 16.45 -0.13 7.45
N GLN A 8 17.74 -0.44 7.23
CA GLN A 8 18.77 -0.30 8.24
C GLN A 8 18.79 1.13 8.74
N GLU A 9 18.96 1.31 10.05
CA GLU A 9 19.35 2.59 10.63
C GLU A 9 20.36 3.24 9.68
N PRO A 10 20.25 4.54 9.39
CA PRO A 10 21.20 5.21 8.53
C PRO A 10 22.63 4.88 8.97
N GLU A 11 23.34 4.11 8.14
CA GLU A 11 24.64 3.50 8.51
C GLU A 11 25.77 4.55 8.64
N THR A 12 25.44 5.83 8.44
CA THR A 12 26.34 6.96 8.60
C THR A 12 25.96 7.78 9.83
N ASP A 13 26.99 8.24 10.57
CA ASP A 13 26.82 9.08 11.75
C ASP A 13 25.93 10.31 11.49
N GLU A 14 26.01 10.86 10.28
CA GLU A 14 25.25 12.05 9.85
C GLU A 14 23.75 11.78 9.68
N ALA A 15 23.38 10.66 9.05
CA ALA A 15 21.97 10.37 8.81
C ALA A 15 21.28 9.85 10.09
N SER A 16 22.01 9.21 11.02
CA SER A 16 21.46 8.91 12.36
C SER A 16 21.26 10.18 13.19
N ALA A 17 22.14 11.18 13.03
CA ALA A 17 21.96 12.47 13.69
C ALA A 17 20.74 13.22 13.13
N ALA A 18 20.56 13.21 11.80
CA ALA A 18 19.40 13.83 11.16
C ALA A 18 18.07 13.22 11.64
N TYR A 19 17.99 11.89 11.73
CA TYR A 19 16.81 11.21 12.27
C TYR A 19 16.56 11.60 13.74
N LYS A 20 17.59 11.60 14.59
CA LYS A 20 17.47 11.97 16.00
C LYS A 20 17.02 13.41 16.20
N GLU A 21 17.59 14.35 15.43
CA GLU A 21 17.21 15.76 15.47
C GLU A 21 15.76 15.95 15.01
N TRP A 22 15.34 15.26 13.95
CA TRP A 22 13.97 15.28 13.48
C TRP A 22 13.00 14.69 14.51
N MET A 23 13.30 13.52 15.07
CA MET A 23 12.43 12.85 16.04
C MET A 23 12.24 13.68 17.31
N LEU A 24 13.29 14.38 17.76
CA LEU A 24 13.22 15.26 18.93
C LEU A 24 12.23 16.44 18.78
N GLU A 25 11.83 16.79 17.56
CA GLU A 25 10.78 17.78 17.30
C GLU A 25 9.38 17.23 17.64
N TYR A 26 9.19 15.91 17.54
CA TYR A 26 7.89 15.24 17.67
C TYR A 26 7.72 14.49 18.99
N SER A 27 8.80 13.94 19.55
CA SER A 27 8.81 13.21 20.82
C SER A 27 9.92 13.69 21.74
N ALA A 28 9.67 13.65 23.05
CA ALA A 28 10.68 13.96 24.06
C ALA A 28 11.68 12.79 24.25
N ASP A 29 11.23 11.58 23.92
CA ASP A 29 12.02 10.36 23.96
C ASP A 29 12.46 9.98 22.54
N LEU A 30 13.66 9.42 22.42
CA LEU A 30 14.14 8.89 21.14
C LEU A 30 13.47 7.53 20.90
N GLU A 31 12.42 7.54 20.10
CA GLU A 31 11.75 6.34 19.62
C GLU A 31 12.64 5.61 18.60
N LEU A 32 12.46 4.29 18.48
CA LEU A 32 13.26 3.52 17.54
C LEU A 32 12.77 3.76 16.10
N PRO A 33 13.68 3.77 15.10
CA PRO A 33 13.28 3.97 13.71
C PRO A 33 12.35 2.88 13.17
N ASP A 34 12.45 1.67 13.71
CA ASP A 34 11.64 0.51 13.31
C ASP A 34 10.28 0.43 14.04
N GLU A 35 10.03 1.34 14.99
CA GLU A 35 8.75 1.43 15.70
C GLU A 35 7.74 2.29 14.94
N ASP A 36 6.47 2.13 15.27
CA ASP A 36 5.33 2.88 14.72
C ASP A 36 4.69 3.62 15.91
N LEU A 37 5.07 4.89 16.09
CA LEU A 37 4.76 5.66 17.29
C LEU A 37 3.25 5.97 17.40
N ASP A 38 2.57 6.21 16.28
CA ASP A 38 1.16 6.59 16.26
C ASP A 38 0.21 5.46 15.80
N VAL A 39 0.77 4.30 15.46
CA VAL A 39 0.07 3.07 15.12
C VAL A 39 -0.79 3.22 13.87
N ASP A 40 -0.27 3.94 12.88
CA ASP A 40 -0.93 4.14 11.60
C ASP A 40 -0.57 3.09 10.54
N GLY A 41 0.52 2.35 10.77
CA GLY A 41 1.04 1.31 9.87
C GLY A 41 2.30 1.71 9.11
N LEU A 42 2.86 2.89 9.34
CA LEU A 42 4.20 3.29 8.91
C LEU A 42 5.15 3.31 10.12
N THR A 43 6.39 2.88 9.89
CA THR A 43 7.45 3.04 10.89
C THR A 43 7.95 4.47 10.92
N ASN A 44 8.48 4.90 12.07
CA ASN A 44 9.08 6.20 12.28
C ASN A 44 10.14 6.55 11.21
N MET A 45 10.89 5.55 10.73
CA MET A 45 11.85 5.74 9.63
C MET A 45 11.15 5.99 8.29
N GLU A 46 10.12 5.22 7.98
CA GLU A 46 9.34 5.39 6.74
C GLU A 46 8.69 6.78 6.73
N GLU A 47 8.21 7.23 7.88
CA GLU A 47 7.67 8.58 8.05
C GLU A 47 8.72 9.68 7.98
N PHE A 48 9.91 9.46 8.52
CA PHE A 48 11.05 10.38 8.35
C PHE A 48 11.39 10.56 6.87
N LEU A 49 11.44 9.47 6.12
CA LEU A 49 11.72 9.49 4.68
C LEU A 49 10.57 10.17 3.91
N ILE A 50 9.30 9.97 4.30
CA ILE A 50 8.12 10.65 3.72
C ILE A 50 8.00 12.10 4.20
N GLY A 51 8.58 12.47 5.33
CA GLY A 51 8.31 13.73 6.01
C GLY A 51 6.86 13.87 6.50
N SER A 52 6.18 12.74 6.78
CA SER A 52 4.93 12.74 7.55
C SER A 52 5.24 12.95 9.04
N ASN A 53 4.21 12.98 9.88
CA ASN A 53 4.35 13.28 11.29
C ASN A 53 4.28 12.00 12.13
N PRO A 54 5.37 11.59 12.80
CA PRO A 54 5.43 10.32 13.49
C PRO A 54 4.57 10.22 14.75
N ALA A 55 4.10 11.36 15.25
CA ALA A 55 3.23 11.41 16.41
C ALA A 55 1.75 11.55 16.01
N LYS A 56 1.40 11.45 14.72
CA LYS A 56 0.05 11.69 14.22
C LYS A 56 -0.30 10.75 13.08
N ALA A 57 -1.16 9.78 13.43
CA ALA A 57 -1.65 8.80 12.48
C ALA A 57 -2.33 9.41 11.24
N THR A 58 -2.74 10.67 11.31
CA THR A 58 -3.24 11.44 10.17
C THR A 58 -2.50 12.79 10.09
N THR A 59 -1.44 12.91 9.30
CA THR A 59 -0.64 14.14 9.19
C THR A 59 -1.47 15.35 8.78
N CYS A 60 -2.38 15.17 7.83
CA CYS A 60 -3.29 16.24 7.39
C CYS A 60 -4.50 16.48 8.30
N GLY A 61 -4.68 15.67 9.34
CA GLY A 61 -5.84 15.76 10.24
C GLY A 61 -7.18 15.41 9.59
N ASP A 62 -7.16 14.69 8.47
CA ASP A 62 -8.35 14.09 7.86
C ASP A 62 -8.65 12.73 8.49
N LYS A 63 -9.63 12.00 7.96
CA LYS A 63 -10.06 10.72 8.53
C LYS A 63 -9.22 9.52 8.06
N ARG A 64 -8.19 9.75 7.25
CA ARG A 64 -7.40 8.70 6.61
C ARG A 64 -5.99 8.69 7.16
N LYS A 65 -5.50 7.50 7.46
CA LYS A 65 -4.15 7.29 7.96
C LYS A 65 -3.10 7.62 6.91
N ASP A 66 -1.88 7.94 7.30
CA ASP A 66 -0.84 8.24 6.33
C ASP A 66 -0.42 6.99 5.55
N ALA A 67 -0.40 5.82 6.19
CA ALA A 67 -0.28 4.53 5.51
C ALA A 67 -1.39 4.29 4.45
N GLU A 68 -2.65 4.63 4.78
CA GLU A 68 -3.80 4.46 3.88
C GLU A 68 -3.68 5.35 2.64
N LYS A 69 -3.20 6.58 2.82
CA LYS A 69 -3.03 7.53 1.71
C LYS A 69 -2.05 7.01 0.68
N LEU A 70 -0.98 6.33 1.09
CA LEU A 70 -0.02 5.74 0.14
C LEU A 70 -0.66 4.70 -0.78
N ILE A 71 -1.57 3.88 -0.26
CA ILE A 71 -2.32 2.90 -1.06
C ILE A 71 -3.23 3.60 -2.07
N GLU A 72 -3.81 4.71 -1.66
CA GLU A 72 -4.70 5.52 -2.50
C GLU A 72 -3.95 6.48 -3.43
N LEU A 73 -2.61 6.37 -3.51
CA LEU A 73 -1.75 7.28 -4.27
C LEU A 73 -1.99 8.74 -3.90
N THR A 74 -2.17 8.99 -2.60
CA THR A 74 -2.28 10.32 -2.01
C THR A 74 -1.06 10.56 -1.14
N ASP A 75 -0.46 11.74 -1.28
CA ASP A 75 0.70 12.15 -0.51
C ASP A 75 0.24 12.49 0.93
N PRO A 76 0.79 11.85 1.97
CA PRO A 76 0.32 12.03 3.34
C PRO A 76 0.67 13.40 3.94
N VAL A 77 1.66 14.10 3.38
CA VAL A 77 2.09 15.41 3.85
C VAL A 77 1.25 16.52 3.22
N THR A 78 1.02 16.41 1.91
CA THR A 78 0.31 17.45 1.14
C THR A 78 -1.18 17.16 0.96
N CYS A 79 -1.61 15.93 1.22
CA CYS A 79 -2.96 15.42 0.97
C CYS A 79 -3.47 15.67 -0.45
N LYS A 80 -2.54 15.54 -1.40
CA LYS A 80 -2.83 15.64 -2.84
C LYS A 80 -2.51 14.32 -3.51
N GLN A 81 -3.20 14.07 -4.61
CA GLN A 81 -2.94 12.90 -5.43
C GLN A 81 -1.51 12.94 -5.97
N ILE A 82 -0.78 11.84 -5.76
CA ILE A 82 0.54 11.58 -6.32
C ILE A 82 0.34 11.29 -7.81
N SER A 83 0.99 12.08 -8.66
CA SER A 83 0.99 11.82 -10.10
C SER A 83 2.03 10.75 -10.44
N LEU A 84 1.56 9.64 -10.99
CA LEU A 84 2.42 8.53 -11.45
C LEU A 84 3.28 8.89 -12.68
N GLU A 85 2.99 10.02 -13.34
CA GLU A 85 3.74 10.50 -14.50
C GLU A 85 5.07 11.15 -14.09
N ASN A 86 5.17 11.61 -12.83
CA ASN A 86 6.37 12.22 -12.31
C ASN A 86 7.23 11.17 -11.58
N VAL A 87 8.06 10.45 -12.33
CA VAL A 87 8.98 9.44 -11.80
C VAL A 87 9.81 9.97 -10.62
N GLN A 88 10.22 11.25 -10.63
CA GLN A 88 10.99 11.83 -9.53
C GLN A 88 10.17 11.96 -8.23
N ALA A 89 8.88 12.25 -8.33
CA ALA A 89 7.98 12.32 -7.18
C ALA A 89 7.72 10.93 -6.56
N ILE A 90 7.84 9.87 -7.36
CA ILE A 90 7.55 8.49 -6.95
C ILE A 90 8.77 7.81 -6.33
N LYS A 91 9.99 8.20 -6.73
CA LYS A 91 11.25 7.63 -6.19
C LYS A 91 11.29 7.59 -4.66
N LYS A 92 10.77 8.64 -4.02
CA LYS A 92 10.69 8.74 -2.56
C LYS A 92 9.83 7.62 -1.96
N TYR A 93 8.77 7.22 -2.64
CA TYR A 93 7.86 6.16 -2.18
C TYR A 93 8.37 4.76 -2.58
N GLU A 94 9.22 4.65 -3.61
CA GLU A 94 9.80 3.37 -4.04
C GLU A 94 10.64 2.70 -2.95
N GLU A 95 11.34 3.50 -2.14
CA GLU A 95 12.19 2.99 -1.04
C GLU A 95 11.39 2.58 0.20
N ILE A 96 10.11 2.97 0.27
CA ILE A 96 9.28 2.95 1.49
C ILE A 96 8.14 1.95 1.35
N VAL A 97 7.57 1.86 0.15
CA VAL A 97 6.45 0.98 -0.16
C VAL A 97 7.01 -0.41 -0.43
N ASP A 98 7.43 -1.11 0.64
CA ASP A 98 7.47 -2.57 0.60
C ASP A 98 6.02 -3.06 0.50
N PHE A 99 5.55 -3.26 -0.73
CA PHE A 99 4.18 -3.68 -1.03
C PHE A 99 3.79 -4.95 -0.26
N ASP A 100 4.73 -5.82 0.10
CA ASP A 100 4.45 -6.99 0.90
C ASP A 100 4.14 -6.63 2.36
N LYS A 101 4.83 -5.63 2.95
CA LYS A 101 4.53 -5.12 4.30
C LYS A 101 3.20 -4.39 4.35
N LEU A 102 2.95 -3.47 3.41
CA LEU A 102 1.67 -2.76 3.33
C LEU A 102 0.52 -3.75 3.13
N ARG A 103 0.66 -4.71 2.20
CA ARG A 103 -0.33 -5.78 2.04
C ARG A 103 -0.55 -6.53 3.35
N ASN A 104 0.51 -6.92 4.06
CA ASN A 104 0.35 -7.66 5.30
C ASN A 104 -0.18 -6.82 6.47
N SER A 105 -0.02 -5.50 6.45
CA SER A 105 -0.57 -4.58 7.46
C SER A 105 -2.07 -4.36 7.24
N PHE A 106 -2.47 -4.11 5.99
CA PHE A 106 -3.85 -3.84 5.60
C PHE A 106 -4.72 -5.10 5.52
N PHE A 107 -4.19 -6.20 5.01
CA PHE A 107 -4.95 -7.44 4.84
C PHE A 107 -4.82 -8.39 6.04
N LYS A 108 -4.06 -8.04 7.09
CA LYS A 108 -3.98 -8.85 8.33
C LYS A 108 -5.33 -9.03 9.01
N GLU A 109 -6.18 -8.01 8.91
CA GLU A 109 -7.52 -8.04 9.52
C GLU A 109 -8.48 -8.89 8.69
N ILE A 110 -8.35 -8.86 7.35
CA ILE A 110 -9.12 -9.70 6.42
C ILE A 110 -8.79 -11.20 6.63
N ILE A 111 -7.53 -11.53 6.91
CA ILE A 111 -7.09 -12.93 7.08
C ILE A 111 -7.41 -13.48 8.49
N LYS A 112 -7.71 -12.63 9.48
CA LYS A 112 -8.13 -13.12 10.81
C LYS A 112 -9.55 -13.68 10.81
N GLU A 113 -10.45 -13.11 10.00
CA GLU A 113 -11.83 -13.62 9.90
C GLU A 113 -11.93 -14.90 9.05
N GLU A 114 -11.01 -15.12 8.13
CA GLU A 114 -11.00 -16.29 7.22
C GLU A 114 -10.38 -17.56 7.84
N SER A 115 -10.23 -17.61 9.18
CA SER A 115 -9.95 -18.86 9.90
C SER A 115 -11.18 -19.44 10.61
N ALA A 116 -12.33 -18.77 10.49
CA ALA A 116 -13.63 -19.34 10.82
C ALA A 116 -14.36 -19.66 9.50
N GLU A 117 -14.55 -20.96 9.26
CA GLU A 117 -15.30 -21.53 8.14
C GLU A 117 -16.55 -20.71 7.79
N THR A 118 -16.58 -20.03 6.65
CA THR A 118 -17.85 -19.80 5.93
C THR A 118 -17.60 -19.60 4.44
N GLU A 119 -18.16 -20.50 3.64
CA GLU A 119 -18.23 -20.43 2.18
C GLU A 119 -18.77 -19.06 1.72
N GLN A 120 -17.90 -18.17 1.22
CA GLN A 120 -18.33 -16.91 0.60
C GLN A 120 -18.41 -17.04 -0.92
N LYS A 121 -19.66 -17.11 -1.35
CA LYS A 121 -20.17 -17.06 -2.72
C LYS A 121 -19.46 -15.98 -3.54
N VAL A 122 -18.74 -16.41 -4.58
CA VAL A 122 -18.06 -15.55 -5.56
C VAL A 122 -19.06 -14.54 -6.13
N ASP A 123 -18.84 -13.26 -5.85
CA ASP A 123 -19.62 -12.16 -6.40
C ASP A 123 -19.35 -12.07 -7.91
N ALA A 124 -20.40 -11.92 -8.72
CA ALA A 124 -20.29 -11.91 -10.17
C ALA A 124 -19.43 -10.77 -10.73
N ASN A 125 -19.10 -9.76 -9.92
CA ASN A 125 -18.25 -8.64 -10.28
C ASN A 125 -16.82 -8.71 -9.70
N SER A 126 -16.42 -9.84 -9.12
CA SER A 126 -15.05 -10.00 -8.61
C SER A 126 -14.05 -10.12 -9.77
N LEU A 127 -12.80 -9.68 -9.56
CA LEU A 127 -11.76 -9.82 -10.58
C LEU A 127 -11.53 -11.30 -10.95
N GLN A 128 -11.76 -12.21 -10.02
CA GLN A 128 -11.71 -13.66 -10.26
C GLN A 128 -12.78 -14.12 -11.26
N SER A 129 -14.01 -13.58 -11.20
CA SER A 129 -15.07 -13.90 -12.17
C SER A 129 -14.82 -13.27 -13.54
N VAL A 130 -14.30 -12.04 -13.56
CA VAL A 130 -13.99 -11.29 -14.80
C VAL A 130 -12.84 -11.96 -15.57
N PHE A 131 -11.83 -12.47 -14.85
CA PHE A 131 -10.65 -13.09 -15.45
C PHE A 131 -10.70 -14.64 -15.46
N GLY A 132 -11.74 -15.25 -14.89
CA GLY A 132 -11.93 -16.70 -14.87
C GLY A 132 -10.79 -17.44 -14.18
N VAL A 133 -10.29 -16.91 -13.06
CA VAL A 133 -9.14 -17.47 -12.34
C VAL A 133 -9.63 -18.16 -11.07
N ASP A 134 -9.63 -19.49 -11.10
CA ASP A 134 -10.09 -20.34 -9.99
C ASP A 134 -9.03 -20.50 -8.89
N SER A 135 -7.76 -20.17 -9.15
CA SER A 135 -6.68 -20.16 -8.16
C SER A 135 -5.48 -19.31 -8.59
N VAL A 136 -4.77 -18.74 -7.61
CA VAL A 136 -3.58 -17.88 -7.79
C VAL A 136 -2.41 -18.64 -8.45
N GLU A 137 -2.44 -19.98 -8.42
CA GLU A 137 -1.38 -20.84 -8.97
C GLU A 137 -1.37 -20.85 -10.51
N GLY A 138 -2.44 -20.39 -11.16
CA GLY A 138 -2.54 -20.26 -12.62
C GLY A 138 -2.05 -18.92 -13.20
N LEU A 139 -1.70 -17.94 -12.37
CA LEU A 139 -1.38 -16.58 -12.84
C LEU A 139 -0.09 -16.47 -13.66
N ASN A 140 0.83 -17.43 -13.51
CA ASN A 140 2.07 -17.47 -14.31
C ASN A 140 1.87 -17.92 -15.76
N SER A 141 0.66 -18.34 -16.16
CA SER A 141 0.36 -18.76 -17.53
C SER A 141 -0.84 -18.08 -18.16
N VAL A 142 -1.30 -16.93 -17.62
CA VAL A 142 -2.39 -16.17 -18.25
C VAL A 142 -1.89 -15.54 -19.55
N SER A 143 -1.90 -16.33 -20.61
CA SER A 143 -1.89 -15.85 -21.97
C SER A 143 -3.24 -15.18 -22.20
N LEU A 144 -3.21 -13.87 -22.42
CA LEU A 144 -4.40 -13.09 -22.77
C LEU A 144 -5.02 -13.66 -24.04
N ASP A 145 -6.01 -14.53 -23.89
CA ASP A 145 -6.79 -15.05 -25.01
C ASP A 145 -7.67 -13.92 -25.55
N LYS A 146 -7.09 -13.14 -26.47
CA LYS A 146 -7.72 -11.99 -27.12
C LYS A 146 -9.10 -12.32 -27.70
N SER A 147 -9.34 -13.58 -28.06
CA SER A 147 -10.62 -14.01 -28.63
C SER A 147 -11.79 -13.88 -27.64
N LYS A 148 -11.56 -14.09 -26.35
CA LYS A 148 -12.57 -13.94 -25.29
C LYS A 148 -12.82 -12.47 -24.95
N ILE A 149 -11.77 -11.66 -24.95
CA ILE A 149 -11.86 -10.22 -24.72
C ILE A 149 -12.68 -9.55 -25.84
N ASP A 150 -12.40 -9.89 -27.10
CA ASP A 150 -13.12 -9.35 -28.25
C ASP A 150 -14.60 -9.77 -28.25
N PHE A 151 -14.90 -10.99 -27.78
CA PHE A 151 -16.28 -11.46 -27.63
C PHE A 151 -17.05 -10.65 -26.55
N GLN A 152 -16.41 -10.39 -25.41
CA GLN A 152 -17.01 -9.63 -24.31
C GLN A 152 -17.26 -8.16 -24.71
N ILE A 153 -16.32 -7.55 -25.43
CA ILE A 153 -16.47 -6.19 -25.97
C ILE A 153 -17.68 -6.11 -26.91
N LYS A 154 -17.83 -7.09 -27.79
CA LYS A 154 -18.94 -7.12 -28.75
C LYS A 154 -20.31 -7.26 -28.08
N GLN A 155 -20.41 -8.07 -27.02
CA GLN A 155 -21.63 -8.20 -26.23
C GLN A 155 -22.00 -6.88 -25.51
N LEU A 156 -21.02 -6.15 -24.99
CA LEU A 156 -21.24 -4.85 -24.35
C LEU A 156 -21.65 -3.75 -25.34
N GLU A 157 -21.13 -3.79 -26.57
CA GLU A 157 -21.54 -2.87 -27.64
C GLU A 157 -22.96 -3.14 -28.14
N GLU A 158 -23.41 -4.40 -28.13
CA GLU A 158 -24.78 -4.78 -28.49
C GLU A 158 -25.79 -4.35 -27.41
N GLN A 159 -25.43 -4.46 -26.12
CA GLN A 159 -26.27 -3.97 -25.02
C GLN A 159 -26.42 -2.45 -25.04
N LYS A 160 -25.36 -1.71 -25.38
CA LYS A 160 -25.42 -0.24 -25.52
C LYS A 160 -26.23 0.26 -26.72
N LYS A 161 -26.60 -0.61 -27.66
CA LYS A 161 -27.49 -0.27 -28.80
C LYS A 161 -28.97 -0.56 -28.49
N SER A 162 -29.28 -1.13 -27.33
CA SER A 162 -30.63 -1.50 -26.90
C SER A 162 -31.27 -0.50 -25.93
N ASP A 163 -30.54 0.52 -25.50
CA ASP A 163 -31.02 1.68 -24.72
C ASP A 163 -31.03 2.95 -25.59
#